data_AF-A0A524H035-F1
#
_entry.id   AF-A0A524H035-F1
#
_cell.length_a   1.000
_cell.length_b   1.000
_cell.length_c   1.000
_cell.angle_alpha   90.00
_cell.angle_beta   90.00
_cell.angle_gamma   90.00
#
_symmetry.space_group_name_H-M   'P 1'
#
loop_
_entity.id
_entity.type
_entity.pdbx_description
1 polymer ?
#
loop_
_entity_poly.entity_id
_entity_poly.type
_entity_poly.pdbx_seq_one_letter_code
_entity_poly.pdbx_strand_id
1 'polypeptide(L)'
;MIRLPRFPAAPLLVLALLLGCQPYTTRPAFAPLPGAAEAVVDLDVATATTVLAEQLKSDSIPVSRVEPKDGYLETPWFNAATGQATTDRVLGDSIVRVRGWVNAYGKERGSIRVETAVRPLANPSLPPRDLDQQAPVENPVAVRVAQVLVDMARRYPVPGAEEPKAPPPGVAPDSAGAVPSDSTAVKKPPRSKPPRVK
;
A
#
# COMPACT_ATOMS: atom_id res chain seq x y z
N MET A 1 61.67 -2.49 21.40
CA MET A 1 61.09 -1.67 20.31
C MET A 1 60.24 -2.58 19.44
N ILE A 2 58.91 -2.52 19.55
CA ILE A 2 57.99 -3.39 18.80
C ILE A 2 57.39 -2.57 17.67
N ARG A 3 57.75 -2.87 16.41
CA ARG A 3 57.14 -2.28 15.21
C ARG A 3 55.90 -3.07 14.84
N LEU A 4 54.73 -2.42 14.91
CA LEU A 4 53.48 -2.99 14.40
C LEU A 4 53.49 -3.00 12.85
N PRO A 5 53.05 -4.11 12.22
CA PRO A 5 52.92 -4.20 10.78
C PRO A 5 51.81 -3.28 10.26
N ARG A 6 52.14 -2.51 9.22
CA ARG A 6 51.26 -1.59 8.51
C ARG A 6 50.41 -2.39 7.52
N PHE A 7 49.33 -3.02 8.01
CA PHE A 7 48.37 -3.68 7.12
C PHE A 7 47.72 -2.65 6.19
N PRO A 8 47.60 -2.91 4.88
CA PRO A 8 46.91 -2.00 3.98
C PRO A 8 45.43 -1.96 4.38
N ALA A 9 44.94 -0.79 4.81
CA ALA A 9 43.54 -0.58 5.21
C ALA A 9 42.56 -0.57 4.02
N ALA A 10 43.07 -0.53 2.79
CA ALA A 10 42.29 -0.37 1.56
C ALA A 10 41.32 -1.53 1.22
N PRO A 11 41.70 -2.82 1.27
CA PRO A 11 40.78 -3.92 0.92
C PRO A 11 39.66 -4.11 1.96
N LEU A 12 39.91 -3.77 3.23
CA LEU A 12 38.92 -3.82 4.30
C LEU A 12 37.83 -2.76 4.15
N LEU A 13 38.19 -1.56 3.65
CA LEU A 13 37.24 -0.48 3.38
C LEU A 13 36.29 -0.84 2.23
N VAL A 14 36.82 -1.42 1.13
CA VAL A 14 36.00 -1.83 -0.02
C VAL A 14 35.02 -2.95 0.37
N LEU A 15 35.46 -3.92 1.16
CA LEU A 15 34.58 -4.99 1.66
C LEU A 15 33.48 -4.43 2.58
N ALA A 16 33.79 -3.44 3.43
CA ALA A 16 32.81 -2.76 4.28
C ALA A 16 31.78 -1.95 3.48
N LEU A 17 32.20 -1.30 2.39
CA LEU A 17 31.28 -0.60 1.48
C LEU A 17 30.34 -1.55 0.72
N LEU A 18 30.82 -2.74 0.33
CA LEU A 18 29.99 -3.74 -0.36
C LEU A 18 28.94 -4.41 0.55
N LEU A 19 29.19 -4.48 1.86
CA LEU A 19 28.22 -4.99 2.84
C LEU A 19 27.15 -3.95 3.27
N GLY A 20 27.41 -2.66 3.04
CA GLY A 20 26.51 -1.57 3.47
C GLY A 20 25.30 -1.36 2.56
N CYS A 21 25.40 -1.71 1.28
CA CYS A 21 24.29 -1.63 0.34
C CYS A 21 23.64 -3.02 0.21
N GLN A 22 22.59 -3.27 0.99
CA GLN A 22 21.67 -4.38 0.73
C GLN A 22 20.52 -3.88 -0.14
N PRO A 23 20.57 -4.08 -1.48
CA PRO A 23 19.49 -3.68 -2.40
C PRO A 23 18.26 -4.60 -2.29
N TYR A 24 18.32 -5.62 -1.44
CA TYR A 24 17.25 -6.58 -1.24
C TYR A 24 16.20 -5.98 -0.33
N THR A 25 15.08 -5.54 -0.92
CA THR A 25 13.89 -5.20 -0.14
C THR A 25 13.18 -6.49 0.26
N THR A 26 12.68 -6.54 1.48
CA THR A 26 11.86 -7.63 1.98
C THR A 26 10.38 -7.45 1.62
N ARG A 27 10.03 -6.36 0.93
CA ARG A 27 8.68 -6.09 0.41
C ARG A 27 8.27 -7.12 -0.65
N PRO A 28 6.98 -7.50 -0.69
CA PRO A 28 6.45 -8.17 -1.87
C PRO A 28 6.51 -7.24 -3.10
N ALA A 29 6.75 -7.82 -4.27
CA ALA A 29 6.86 -7.09 -5.54
C ALA A 29 5.52 -6.56 -6.10
N PHE A 30 4.39 -6.95 -5.51
CA PHE A 30 3.06 -6.50 -5.93
C PHE A 30 2.63 -5.23 -5.17
N ALA A 31 1.84 -4.40 -5.85
CA ALA A 31 1.22 -3.22 -5.26
C ALA A 31 0.06 -3.59 -4.31
N PRO A 32 -0.33 -2.68 -3.39
CA PRO A 32 -1.55 -2.83 -2.60
C PRO A 32 -2.80 -3.06 -3.47
N LEU A 33 -3.81 -3.74 -2.93
CA LEU A 33 -5.09 -3.96 -3.60
C LEU A 33 -5.78 -2.63 -3.90
N PRO A 34 -6.54 -2.53 -5.00
CA PRO A 34 -7.45 -1.41 -5.22
C PRO A 34 -8.44 -1.30 -4.05
N GLY A 35 -8.61 -0.09 -3.52
CA GLY A 35 -9.46 0.16 -2.35
C GLY A 35 -8.80 -0.10 -0.99
N ALA A 36 -7.48 -0.35 -0.95
CA ALA A 36 -6.72 -0.28 0.29
C ALA A 36 -6.92 1.08 0.98
N ALA A 37 -7.01 1.07 2.30
CA ALA A 37 -7.18 2.29 3.08
C ALA A 37 -5.86 3.09 3.07
N GLU A 38 -5.94 4.42 3.00
CA GLU A 38 -4.77 5.29 2.83
C GLU A 38 -4.76 6.42 3.85
N ALA A 39 -3.57 6.81 4.30
CA ALA A 39 -3.34 8.00 5.11
C ALA A 39 -1.96 8.58 4.83
N VAL A 40 -1.77 9.87 5.12
CA VAL A 40 -0.44 10.51 5.12
C VAL A 40 -0.19 11.05 6.52
N VAL A 41 1.00 10.77 7.05
CA VAL A 41 1.40 11.15 8.40
C VAL A 41 2.73 11.90 8.38
N ASP A 42 2.92 12.81 9.32
CA ASP A 42 4.18 13.54 9.53
C ASP A 42 5.17 12.70 10.34
N LEU A 43 5.52 11.54 9.79
CA LEU A 43 6.48 10.58 10.32
C LEU A 43 7.32 10.03 9.17
N ASP A 44 8.60 9.76 9.40
CA ASP A 44 9.41 9.03 8.44
C ASP A 44 8.92 7.59 8.27
N VAL A 45 9.36 6.92 7.20
CA VAL A 45 8.88 5.57 6.82
C VAL A 45 9.07 4.53 7.93
N ALA A 46 10.22 4.53 8.60
CA ALA A 46 10.53 3.50 9.59
C ALA A 46 9.72 3.71 10.87
N THR A 47 9.62 4.97 11.32
CA THR A 47 8.82 5.32 12.49
C THR A 47 7.34 5.08 12.22
N ALA A 48 6.80 5.54 11.08
CA ALA A 48 5.42 5.32 10.69
C ALA A 48 5.04 3.83 10.62
N THR A 49 5.93 2.97 10.13
CA THR A 49 5.70 1.52 10.06
C THR A 49 5.64 0.88 11.44
N THR A 50 6.52 1.30 12.35
CA THR A 50 6.56 0.81 13.72
C THR A 50 5.30 1.22 14.48
N VAL A 51 4.94 2.51 14.40
CA VAL A 51 3.72 3.05 15.03
C VAL A 51 2.46 2.38 14.46
N LEU A 52 2.38 2.19 13.14
CA LEU A 52 1.27 1.49 12.51
C LEU A 52 1.16 0.05 13.04
N ALA A 53 2.27 -0.68 13.14
CA ALA A 53 2.26 -2.04 13.67
C ALA A 53 1.79 -2.09 15.13
N GLU A 54 2.20 -1.14 15.96
CA GLU A 54 1.76 -1.02 17.35
C GLU A 54 0.27 -0.72 17.46
N GLN A 55 -0.23 0.23 16.67
CA GLN A 55 -1.65 0.62 16.67
C GLN A 55 -2.56 -0.48 16.11
N LEU A 56 -2.11 -1.22 15.10
CA LEU A 56 -2.84 -2.41 14.62
C LEU A 56 -2.90 -3.48 15.72
N LYS A 57 -1.80 -3.71 16.45
CA LYS A 57 -1.78 -4.66 17.57
C LYS A 57 -2.67 -4.23 18.72
N SER A 58 -2.72 -2.95 19.08
CA SER A 58 -3.63 -2.45 20.12
C SER A 58 -5.10 -2.70 19.78
N ASP A 59 -5.42 -2.69 18.48
CA ASP A 59 -6.77 -2.92 17.96
C ASP A 59 -7.06 -4.40 17.68
N SER A 60 -6.26 -5.29 18.29
CA SER A 60 -6.38 -6.75 18.20
C SER A 60 -6.18 -7.32 16.79
N ILE A 61 -5.36 -6.66 15.96
CA ILE A 61 -4.91 -7.20 14.66
C ILE A 61 -3.55 -7.90 14.87
N PRO A 62 -3.43 -9.20 14.54
CA PRO A 62 -2.25 -9.99 14.88
C PRO A 62 -1.09 -9.77 13.90
N VAL A 63 -0.43 -8.62 13.97
CA VAL A 63 0.73 -8.31 13.12
C VAL A 63 1.90 -9.23 13.48
N SER A 64 2.32 -10.07 12.53
CA SER A 64 3.38 -11.08 12.73
C SER A 64 4.72 -10.66 12.15
N ARG A 65 4.72 -9.82 11.11
CA ARG A 65 5.93 -9.38 10.43
C ARG A 65 5.91 -7.88 10.27
N VAL A 66 7.01 -7.25 10.65
CA VAL A 66 7.21 -5.80 10.58
C VAL A 66 8.63 -5.58 10.09
N GLU A 67 8.75 -4.81 9.01
CA GLU A 67 10.01 -4.48 8.35
C GLU A 67 10.09 -2.94 8.26
N PRO A 68 10.48 -2.24 9.34
CA PRO A 68 10.42 -0.77 9.38
C PRO A 68 11.26 -0.11 8.30
N LYS A 69 12.48 -0.61 8.06
CA LYS A 69 13.38 -0.12 7.01
C LYS A 69 12.75 -0.21 5.63
N ASP A 70 12.06 -1.32 5.40
CA ASP A 70 11.33 -1.58 4.18
C ASP A 70 9.91 -1.06 4.26
N GLY A 71 9.51 -0.23 5.21
CA GLY A 71 8.14 0.29 5.31
C GLY A 71 7.03 -0.74 5.06
N TYR A 72 7.17 -1.96 5.59
CA TYR A 72 6.25 -3.05 5.28
C TYR A 72 5.83 -3.79 6.54
N LEU A 73 4.59 -4.23 6.57
CA LEU A 73 4.11 -5.15 7.59
C LEU A 73 3.06 -6.10 7.04
N GLU A 74 2.90 -7.24 7.69
CA GLU A 74 1.86 -8.20 7.36
C GLU A 74 1.42 -9.02 8.57
N THR A 75 0.16 -9.47 8.51
CA THR A 75 -0.41 -10.48 9.40
C THR A 75 -0.34 -11.86 8.74
N PRO A 76 -0.49 -12.95 9.51
CA PRO A 76 -0.95 -14.22 8.93
C PRO A 76 -2.40 -14.06 8.46
N TRP A 77 -2.96 -15.10 7.85
CA TRP A 77 -4.42 -15.20 7.75
C TRP A 77 -5.00 -15.40 9.15
N PHE A 78 -6.06 -14.67 9.47
CA PHE A 78 -6.67 -14.70 10.79
C PHE A 78 -8.20 -14.53 10.69
N ASN A 79 -8.91 -15.05 11.69
CA ASN A 79 -10.36 -14.91 11.76
C ASN A 79 -10.72 -13.47 12.18
N ALA A 80 -11.52 -12.78 11.36
CA ALA A 80 -11.90 -11.38 11.53
C ALA A 80 -12.69 -11.14 12.83
N ALA A 81 -13.44 -12.12 13.32
CA ALA A 81 -14.23 -12.03 14.54
C ALA A 81 -13.37 -12.25 15.80
N THR A 82 -12.44 -13.21 15.79
CA THR A 82 -11.67 -13.57 16.99
C THR A 82 -10.30 -12.92 17.06
N GLY A 83 -9.78 -12.38 15.95
CA GLY A 83 -8.41 -11.87 15.87
C GLY A 83 -7.33 -12.96 15.92
N GLN A 84 -7.72 -14.24 15.91
CA GLN A 84 -6.78 -15.35 16.02
C GLN A 84 -6.28 -15.79 14.66
N ALA A 85 -4.96 -15.98 14.54
CA ALA A 85 -4.36 -16.61 13.38
C ALA A 85 -4.97 -18.00 13.16
N THR A 86 -5.24 -18.35 11.91
CA THR A 86 -5.87 -19.63 11.56
C THR A 86 -5.10 -20.36 10.47
N THR A 87 -5.13 -21.69 10.55
CA THR A 87 -4.69 -22.61 9.49
C THR A 87 -5.87 -23.17 8.69
N ASP A 88 -7.09 -22.70 8.97
CA ASP A 88 -8.29 -23.08 8.25
C ASP A 88 -8.18 -22.70 6.78
N ARG A 89 -9.08 -23.29 5.98
CA ARG A 89 -9.19 -22.96 4.56
C ARG A 89 -9.50 -21.47 4.40
N VAL A 90 -8.56 -20.73 3.84
CA VAL A 90 -8.70 -19.30 3.52
C VAL A 90 -9.72 -19.12 2.39
N LEU A 91 -11.00 -19.00 2.77
CA LEU A 91 -12.11 -18.82 1.87
C LEU A 91 -13.24 -18.02 2.54
N GLY A 92 -13.86 -17.11 1.79
CA GLY A 92 -14.89 -16.19 2.26
C GLY A 92 -14.33 -14.96 2.97
N ASP A 93 -15.21 -14.22 3.63
CA ASP A 93 -14.92 -12.89 4.19
C ASP A 93 -14.56 -12.91 5.69
N SER A 94 -14.69 -14.08 6.32
CA SER A 94 -14.42 -14.27 7.75
C SER A 94 -12.94 -14.46 8.05
N ILE A 95 -12.13 -14.84 7.05
CA ILE A 95 -10.69 -15.02 7.18
C ILE A 95 -10.01 -13.94 6.35
N VAL A 96 -9.29 -13.08 7.05
CA VAL A 96 -8.68 -11.89 6.47
C VAL A 96 -7.17 -11.91 6.64
N ARG A 97 -6.50 -11.11 5.82
CA ARG A 97 -5.09 -10.79 5.96
C ARG A 97 -4.90 -9.30 5.80
N VAL A 98 -4.15 -8.69 6.70
CA VAL A 98 -3.81 -7.26 6.62
C VAL A 98 -2.36 -7.13 6.16
N ARG A 99 -2.14 -6.29 5.15
CA ARG A 99 -0.80 -5.92 4.67
C ARG A 99 -0.70 -4.41 4.60
N GLY A 100 0.41 -3.87 5.12
CA GLY A 100 0.67 -2.44 5.16
C GLY A 100 1.93 -2.09 4.39
N TRP A 101 1.86 -0.99 3.63
CA TRP A 101 2.98 -0.36 2.96
C TRP A 101 3.08 1.07 3.43
N VAL A 102 4.30 1.50 3.71
CA VAL A 102 4.64 2.88 4.04
C VAL A 102 5.68 3.35 3.05
N ASN A 103 5.36 4.40 2.30
CA ASN A 103 6.23 4.99 1.30
C ASN A 103 6.68 6.37 1.75
N ALA A 104 7.87 6.78 1.32
CA ALA A 104 8.30 8.16 1.51
C ALA A 104 7.37 9.11 0.74
N TYR A 105 6.90 10.15 1.41
CA TYR A 105 6.06 11.20 0.85
C TYR A 105 6.75 12.55 1.06
N GLY A 106 7.64 12.91 0.12
CA GLY A 106 8.56 14.03 0.35
C GLY A 106 9.73 13.64 1.26
N LYS A 107 10.28 14.60 2.01
CA LYS A 107 11.53 14.39 2.78
C LYS A 107 11.34 13.73 4.15
N GLU A 108 10.22 13.99 4.83
CA GLU A 108 10.05 13.62 6.25
C GLU A 108 8.66 13.03 6.56
N ARG A 109 7.91 12.64 5.54
CA ARG A 109 6.52 12.14 5.71
C ARG A 109 6.35 10.76 5.14
N GLY A 110 5.37 10.05 5.66
CA GLY A 110 5.01 8.69 5.28
C GLY A 110 3.63 8.66 4.66
N SER A 111 3.52 8.10 3.45
CA SER A 111 2.24 7.70 2.87
C SER A 111 2.00 6.24 3.22
N ILE A 112 0.95 5.99 4.00
CA ILE A 112 0.56 4.68 4.49
C ILE A 112 -0.58 4.15 3.60
N ARG A 113 -0.47 2.91 3.15
CA ARG A 113 -1.53 2.14 2.51
C ARG A 113 -1.69 0.80 3.23
N VAL A 114 -2.89 0.49 3.66
CA VAL A 114 -3.21 -0.78 4.34
C VAL A 114 -4.35 -1.46 3.62
N GLU A 115 -4.06 -2.62 3.04
CA GLU A 115 -5.10 -3.46 2.46
C GLU A 115 -5.61 -4.45 3.52
N THR A 116 -6.88 -4.79 3.40
CA THR A 116 -7.49 -5.90 4.15
C THR A 116 -7.97 -6.89 3.10
N ALA A 117 -7.22 -7.97 2.92
CA ALA A 117 -7.48 -8.96 1.90
C ALA A 117 -8.40 -10.07 2.43
N VAL A 118 -9.38 -10.46 1.62
CA VAL A 118 -10.19 -11.68 1.75
C VAL A 118 -9.96 -12.55 0.53
N ARG A 119 -10.39 -13.81 0.59
CA ARG A 119 -10.38 -14.72 -0.56
C ARG A 119 -11.77 -15.28 -0.80
N PRO A 120 -12.59 -14.69 -1.67
CA PRO A 120 -13.98 -15.11 -1.81
C PRO A 120 -14.13 -16.44 -2.55
N LEU A 121 -13.19 -16.77 -3.45
CA LEU A 121 -13.25 -17.98 -4.28
C LEU A 121 -11.92 -18.73 -4.27
N ALA A 122 -12.00 -20.07 -4.31
CA ALA A 122 -10.87 -20.93 -4.60
C ALA A 122 -10.81 -21.24 -6.11
N ASN A 123 -9.88 -20.60 -6.83
CA ASN A 123 -9.58 -20.94 -8.23
C ASN A 123 -8.12 -21.43 -8.33
N PRO A 124 -7.88 -22.73 -8.55
CA PRO A 124 -6.53 -23.29 -8.56
C PRO A 124 -5.70 -22.87 -9.79
N SER A 125 -6.35 -22.32 -10.82
CA SER A 125 -5.67 -21.86 -12.04
C SER A 125 -5.06 -20.46 -11.90
N LEU A 126 -5.37 -19.75 -10.80
CA LEU A 126 -4.86 -18.41 -10.54
C LEU A 126 -3.78 -18.43 -9.44
N PRO A 127 -2.74 -17.60 -9.56
CA PRO A 127 -1.81 -17.35 -8.47
C PRO A 127 -2.54 -16.88 -7.19
N PRO A 128 -2.04 -17.23 -5.99
CA PRO A 128 -2.71 -16.88 -4.73
C PRO A 128 -3.02 -15.38 -4.57
N ARG A 129 -2.16 -14.48 -5.06
CA ARG A 129 -2.38 -13.03 -5.02
C ARG A 129 -3.57 -12.59 -5.87
N ASP A 130 -3.79 -13.23 -7.01
CA ASP A 130 -4.87 -12.87 -7.94
C ASP A 130 -6.25 -13.34 -7.43
N LEU A 131 -6.25 -14.19 -6.40
CA LEU A 131 -7.44 -14.59 -5.65
C LEU A 131 -7.80 -13.62 -4.52
N ASP A 132 -6.86 -12.77 -4.11
CA ASP A 132 -7.07 -11.84 -3.00
C ASP A 132 -7.92 -10.66 -3.50
N GLN A 133 -8.96 -10.32 -2.74
CA GLN A 133 -9.79 -9.15 -2.97
C GLN A 133 -9.83 -8.26 -1.74
N GLN A 134 -10.05 -6.96 -1.95
CA GLN A 134 -10.24 -6.05 -0.82
C GLN A 134 -11.52 -6.45 -0.08
N ALA A 135 -11.44 -6.57 1.23
CA ALA A 135 -12.55 -6.91 2.08
C ALA A 135 -13.69 -5.89 1.88
N PRO A 136 -14.96 -6.33 1.94
CA PRO A 136 -16.10 -5.43 1.98
C PRO A 136 -15.92 -4.35 3.05
N VAL A 137 -16.43 -3.15 2.80
CA VAL A 137 -16.23 -2.00 3.69
C VAL A 137 -16.87 -2.21 5.07
N GLU A 138 -17.87 -3.08 5.15
CA GLU A 138 -18.56 -3.50 6.38
C GLU A 138 -17.77 -4.53 7.19
N ASN A 139 -16.67 -5.08 6.65
CA ASN A 139 -15.85 -6.06 7.35
C ASN A 139 -15.27 -5.44 8.64
N PRO A 140 -15.41 -6.09 9.81
CA PRO A 140 -15.01 -5.51 11.09
C PRO A 140 -13.50 -5.23 11.19
N VAL A 141 -12.66 -5.93 10.41
CA VAL A 141 -11.23 -5.64 10.34
C VAL A 141 -10.95 -4.45 9.43
N ALA A 142 -11.64 -4.34 8.28
CA ALA A 142 -11.50 -3.19 7.39
C ALA A 142 -11.89 -1.88 8.10
N VAL A 143 -12.98 -1.89 8.87
CA VAL A 143 -13.42 -0.76 9.68
C VAL A 143 -12.37 -0.37 10.72
N ARG A 144 -11.82 -1.35 11.45
CA ARG A 144 -10.75 -1.09 12.44
C ARG A 144 -9.48 -0.52 11.78
N VAL A 145 -9.05 -1.09 10.65
CA VAL A 145 -7.90 -0.56 9.90
C VAL A 145 -8.13 0.89 9.47
N ALA A 146 -9.31 1.21 8.94
CA ALA A 146 -9.65 2.58 8.58
C ALA A 146 -9.59 3.53 9.79
N GLN A 147 -10.14 3.09 10.94
CA GLN A 147 -10.10 3.86 12.18
C GLN A 147 -8.67 4.09 12.69
N VAL A 148 -7.83 3.07 12.68
CA VAL A 148 -6.39 3.18 13.00
C VAL A 148 -5.71 4.25 12.15
N LEU A 149 -5.96 4.25 10.84
CA LEU A 149 -5.38 5.23 9.92
C LEU A 149 -5.89 6.65 10.17
N VAL A 150 -7.18 6.81 10.47
CA VAL A 150 -7.76 8.10 10.87
C VAL A 150 -7.10 8.62 12.15
N ASP A 151 -6.94 7.76 13.15
CA ASP A 151 -6.35 8.15 14.44
C ASP A 151 -4.86 8.48 14.31
N MET A 152 -4.13 7.75 13.45
CA MET A 152 -2.75 8.10 13.10
C MET A 152 -2.67 9.45 12.39
N ALA A 153 -3.52 9.71 11.39
CA ALA A 153 -3.53 10.98 10.67
C ALA A 153 -3.87 12.17 11.60
N ARG A 154 -4.73 11.96 12.60
CA ARG A 154 -5.04 12.96 13.64
C ARG A 154 -3.88 13.20 14.60
N ARG A 155 -3.18 12.13 14.99
CA ARG A 155 -2.08 12.20 15.95
C ARG A 155 -0.79 12.76 15.34
N TYR A 156 -0.58 12.53 14.05
CA TYR A 156 0.58 12.96 13.29
C TYR A 156 0.16 13.77 12.06
N PRO A 157 -0.52 14.92 12.26
CA PRO A 157 -1.09 15.69 11.19
C PRO A 157 0.02 16.27 10.31
N VAL A 158 -0.17 16.20 9.00
CA VAL A 158 0.76 16.82 8.05
C VAL A 158 0.53 18.34 8.04
N PRO A 159 1.54 19.17 8.35
CA PRO A 159 1.38 20.62 8.32
C PRO A 159 0.95 21.12 6.93
N GLY A 160 -0.18 21.83 6.89
CA GLY A 160 -0.75 22.37 5.65
C GLY A 160 -1.48 21.35 4.77
N ALA A 161 -1.71 20.12 5.24
CA ALA A 161 -2.64 19.20 4.59
C ALA A 161 -4.09 19.52 4.99
N GLU A 162 -4.96 19.64 4.00
CA GLU A 162 -6.41 19.70 4.20
C GLU A 162 -6.89 18.33 4.74
N GLU A 163 -7.86 18.32 5.67
CA GLU A 163 -8.32 17.10 6.36
C GLU A 163 -8.62 15.95 5.38
N PRO A 164 -8.37 14.67 5.76
CA PRO A 164 -8.64 13.53 4.91
C PRO A 164 -10.12 13.48 4.52
N LYS A 165 -10.43 13.85 3.28
CA LYS A 165 -11.75 13.69 2.71
C LYS A 165 -11.99 12.19 2.53
N ALA A 166 -13.02 11.65 3.18
CA ALA A 166 -13.43 10.26 3.03
C ALA A 166 -13.50 9.89 1.54
N PRO A 167 -13.07 8.67 1.14
CA PRO A 167 -13.17 8.25 -0.25
C PRO A 167 -14.64 8.36 -0.68
N PRO A 168 -14.94 9.02 -1.82
CA PRO A 168 -16.31 9.10 -2.30
C PRO A 168 -16.83 7.68 -2.58
N PRO A 169 -18.06 7.34 -2.16
CA PRO A 169 -18.65 6.06 -2.52
C PRO A 169 -18.82 5.99 -4.04
N GLY A 170 -18.07 5.08 -4.68
CA GLY A 170 -18.37 4.59 -6.02
C GLY A 170 -17.79 5.37 -7.21
N VAL A 171 -16.47 5.45 -7.35
CA VAL A 171 -15.86 5.77 -8.66
C VAL A 171 -15.38 4.48 -9.31
N ALA A 172 -16.15 4.02 -10.31
CA ALA A 172 -15.79 2.95 -11.24
C ALA A 172 -14.52 3.31 -12.03
N PRO A 173 -13.73 2.31 -12.49
CA PRO A 173 -12.44 2.57 -13.13
C PRO A 173 -12.64 2.93 -14.60
N ASP A 174 -12.73 4.22 -14.92
CA ASP A 174 -12.58 4.68 -16.29
C ASP A 174 -11.26 5.42 -16.49
N SER A 175 -10.41 4.74 -17.27
CA SER A 175 -9.44 5.29 -18.22
C SER A 175 -8.21 6.00 -17.67
N ALA A 176 -7.15 5.21 -17.60
CA ALA A 176 -5.79 5.66 -17.84
C ALA A 176 -5.68 6.36 -19.22
N GLY A 177 -4.85 7.41 -19.28
CA GLY A 177 -4.21 7.88 -20.50
C GLY A 177 -4.72 9.20 -21.05
N ALA A 178 -4.15 10.32 -20.57
CA ALA A 178 -4.09 11.55 -21.34
C ALA A 178 -2.63 11.82 -21.70
N VAL A 179 -2.22 11.33 -22.87
CA VAL A 179 -1.07 11.85 -23.63
C VAL A 179 -1.52 13.17 -24.26
N PRO A 180 -0.72 14.25 -24.23
CA PRO A 180 -1.11 15.50 -24.87
C PRO A 180 -1.01 15.35 -26.38
N SER A 181 -2.08 15.67 -27.11
CA SER A 181 -2.02 15.85 -28.56
C SER A 181 -2.72 17.14 -28.94
N ASP A 182 -1.87 18.10 -29.29
CA ASP A 182 -2.15 19.26 -30.12
C ASP A 182 -2.76 18.80 -31.45
N SER A 183 -3.94 19.32 -31.82
CA SER A 183 -4.39 19.40 -33.21
C SER A 183 -5.60 20.32 -33.35
N THR A 184 -5.28 21.55 -33.76
CA THR A 184 -6.02 22.44 -34.66
C THR A 184 -7.41 21.98 -35.13
N ALA A 185 -8.38 22.83 -34.80
CA ALA A 185 -9.74 22.83 -35.33
C ALA A 185 -9.79 22.92 -36.86
N VAL A 186 -10.45 21.94 -37.50
CA VAL A 186 -10.93 22.06 -38.90
C VAL A 186 -12.45 22.11 -38.90
N LYS A 187 -12.96 23.24 -39.38
CA LYS A 187 -14.36 23.65 -39.48
C LYS A 187 -15.10 22.81 -40.53
N LYS A 188 -16.15 22.09 -40.14
CA LYS A 188 -17.01 21.29 -41.03
C LYS A 188 -18.03 22.20 -41.76
N PRO A 189 -18.14 22.17 -43.10
CA PRO A 189 -19.16 22.96 -43.81
C PRO A 189 -20.54 22.26 -43.82
N PRO A 190 -21.64 23.03 -43.95
CA PRO A 190 -23.01 22.53 -43.83
C PRO A 190 -23.48 21.71 -45.06
N ARG A 191 -24.19 20.60 -44.79
CA ARG A 191 -24.83 19.73 -45.78
C ARG A 191 -26.02 20.43 -46.45
N SER A 192 -26.01 20.48 -47.79
CA SER A 192 -27.15 20.85 -48.63
C SER A 192 -28.22 19.75 -48.67
N LYS A 193 -29.51 20.14 -48.64
CA LYS A 193 -30.67 19.26 -48.84
C LYS A 193 -30.78 18.82 -50.31
N PRO A 194 -31.14 17.56 -50.61
CA PRO A 194 -31.43 17.14 -51.98
C PRO A 194 -32.81 17.64 -52.45
N PRO A 195 -32.99 17.86 -53.76
CA PRO A 195 -34.22 18.39 -54.33
C PRO A 195 -35.33 17.34 -54.42
N ARG A 196 -36.55 17.81 -54.15
CA ARG A 196 -37.81 17.10 -54.34
C ARG A 196 -38.14 17.11 -55.83
N VAL A 197 -38.30 15.95 -56.45
CA VAL A 197 -38.84 15.85 -57.81
C VAL A 197 -40.09 14.97 -57.80
N LYS A 198 -41.19 15.68 -58.06
CA LYS A 198 -42.55 15.37 -58.51
C LYS A 198 -43.07 13.94 -58.38
#